data_AF-A0A819N2G3-F1
#
_entry.id   AF-A0A819N2G3-F1
#
_cell.length_a   1.000
_cell.length_b   1.000
_cell.length_c   1.000
_cell.angle_alpha   90.00
_cell.angle_beta   90.00
_cell.angle_gamma   90.00
#
_symmetry.space_group_name_H-M   'P 1'
#
loop_
_entity.id
_entity.type
_entity.pdbx_description
1 polymer ?
#
loop_
_entity_poly.entity_id
_entity_poly.type
_entity_poly.pdbx_seq_one_letter_code
_entity_poly.pdbx_strand_id
1 'polypeptide(L)'
;MSGSSCEDKLKDLNLSNDELKRFSDAFKNEEFRKLFVEYAEELNDPKNRELYEQEIRAVEEQRGSDVTFIHPKPGHVLKTTINSKNKCFINIATNEHVEKPSYNKMTETNGKQGVQWSLPHCLAGPHEDVDHESKPCTTYDVIFSPDTYRMAETNAKFMKMVEDSALDSVENNFHCKLDRNNIKKLKMKFKGVPKATIIRKKKENQQQETKNDTENELKQER
;
A
#
# COMPACT_ATOMS: atom_id res chain seq x y z
N MET A 1 -20.19 -9.70 -35.12
CA MET A 1 -19.25 -9.71 -33.98
C MET A 1 -18.00 -8.95 -34.41
N SER A 2 -17.89 -7.67 -34.03
CA SER A 2 -16.74 -6.84 -34.41
C SER A 2 -15.54 -7.21 -33.53
N GLY A 3 -14.61 -7.98 -34.09
CA GLY A 3 -13.33 -8.26 -33.45
C GLY A 3 -12.55 -6.96 -33.32
N SER A 4 -12.38 -6.47 -32.10
CA SER A 4 -11.41 -5.41 -31.80
C SER A 4 -10.01 -5.93 -32.17
N SER A 5 -9.32 -5.21 -33.07
CA SER A 5 -7.96 -5.57 -33.48
C SER A 5 -7.02 -5.46 -32.28
N CYS A 6 -6.01 -6.33 -32.19
CA CYS A 6 -4.95 -6.26 -31.17
C CYS A 6 -4.30 -4.86 -31.18
N GLU A 7 -4.20 -4.24 -32.36
CA GLU A 7 -3.68 -2.90 -32.57
C GLU A 7 -4.51 -1.83 -31.86
N ASP A 8 -5.81 -2.02 -31.70
CA ASP A 8 -6.67 -1.05 -31.01
C ASP A 8 -6.49 -1.11 -29.49
N LYS A 9 -6.18 -2.29 -28.94
CA LYS A 9 -5.86 -2.44 -27.51
C LYS A 9 -4.45 -1.95 -27.16
N LEU A 10 -3.52 -2.02 -28.12
CA LEU A 10 -2.14 -1.56 -27.93
C LEU A 10 -2.01 -0.03 -27.98
N LYS A 11 -2.95 0.68 -28.62
CA LYS A 11 -2.99 2.16 -28.66
C LYS A 11 -3.31 2.80 -27.31
N ASP A 12 -3.92 2.06 -26.39
CA ASP A 12 -4.21 2.52 -25.02
C ASP A 12 -2.96 2.53 -24.14
N LEU A 13 -1.89 1.85 -24.58
CA LEU A 13 -0.57 1.92 -23.96
C LEU A 13 0.15 3.12 -24.60
N ASN A 14 0.67 4.05 -23.79
CA ASN A 14 1.45 5.22 -24.25
C ASN A 14 2.78 4.78 -24.91
N LEU A 15 2.72 4.10 -26.04
CA LEU A 15 3.84 3.60 -26.82
C LEU A 15 4.08 4.53 -28.02
N SER A 16 5.34 4.78 -28.35
CA SER A 16 5.68 5.43 -29.61
C SER A 16 5.25 4.57 -30.79
N ASN A 17 5.04 5.20 -31.96
CA ASN A 17 4.66 4.47 -33.19
C ASN A 17 5.67 3.38 -33.55
N ASP A 18 6.96 3.60 -33.25
CA ASP A 18 8.02 2.62 -33.50
C ASP A 18 7.93 1.43 -32.52
N GLU A 19 7.61 1.68 -31.25
CA GLU A 19 7.39 0.63 -30.26
C GLU A 19 6.13 -0.18 -30.60
N LEU A 20 5.04 0.47 -30.94
CA LEU A 20 3.79 -0.19 -31.32
C LEU A 20 4.00 -1.10 -32.53
N LYS A 21 4.74 -0.63 -33.54
CA LYS A 21 5.10 -1.43 -34.71
C LYS A 21 5.96 -2.64 -34.34
N ARG A 22 7.00 -2.43 -33.51
CA ARG A 22 7.87 -3.52 -33.02
C ARG A 22 7.08 -4.56 -32.23
N PHE A 23 6.18 -4.14 -31.34
CA PHE A 23 5.32 -5.03 -30.57
C PHE A 23 4.37 -5.80 -31.49
N SER A 24 3.67 -5.11 -32.41
CA SER A 24 2.78 -5.76 -33.37
C SER A 24 3.51 -6.76 -34.26
N ASP A 25 4.75 -6.47 -34.67
CA ASP A 25 5.57 -7.40 -35.45
C ASP A 25 6.06 -8.59 -34.59
N ALA A 26 6.44 -8.36 -33.33
CA ALA A 26 6.80 -9.43 -32.40
C ALA A 26 5.63 -10.39 -32.14
N PHE A 27 4.40 -9.89 -31.98
CA PHE A 27 3.21 -10.71 -31.81
C PHE A 27 2.80 -11.53 -33.05
N LYS A 28 3.37 -11.27 -34.23
CA LYS A 28 3.19 -12.16 -35.40
C LYS A 28 3.99 -13.45 -35.24
N ASN A 29 5.11 -13.42 -34.51
CA ASN A 29 5.92 -14.61 -34.24
C ASN A 29 5.22 -15.53 -33.23
N GLU A 30 5.04 -16.80 -33.59
CA GLU A 30 4.40 -17.82 -32.75
C GLU A 30 5.21 -18.15 -31.50
N GLU A 31 6.54 -18.24 -31.62
CA GLU A 31 7.43 -18.49 -30.48
C GLU A 31 7.37 -17.35 -29.47
N PHE A 32 7.33 -16.10 -29.95
CA PHE A 32 7.18 -14.94 -29.06
C PHE A 32 5.84 -14.95 -28.34
N ARG A 33 4.74 -15.25 -29.05
CA ARG A 33 3.42 -15.37 -28.43
C ARG A 33 3.40 -16.45 -27.37
N LYS A 34 3.96 -17.62 -27.67
CA LYS A 34 4.02 -18.75 -26.74
C LYS A 34 4.83 -18.38 -25.50
N LEU A 35 6.03 -17.84 -25.67
CA LEU A 35 6.88 -17.40 -24.56
C LEU A 35 6.23 -16.28 -23.75
N PHE A 36 5.54 -15.34 -24.39
CA PHE A 36 4.82 -14.26 -23.72
C PHE A 36 3.64 -14.79 -22.89
N VAL A 37 2.91 -15.79 -23.40
CA VAL A 37 1.84 -16.47 -22.67
C VAL A 37 2.41 -17.24 -21.48
N GLU A 38 3.46 -18.04 -21.69
CA GLU A 38 4.15 -18.78 -20.62
C GLU A 38 4.62 -17.82 -19.52
N TYR A 39 5.26 -16.71 -19.88
CA TYR A 39 5.69 -15.68 -18.93
C TYR A 39 4.51 -15.03 -18.18
N ALA A 40 3.41 -14.71 -18.88
CA ALA A 40 2.22 -14.14 -18.25
C ALA A 40 1.55 -15.14 -17.30
N GLU A 41 1.57 -16.43 -17.63
CA GLU A 41 1.07 -17.51 -16.77
C GLU A 41 1.98 -17.70 -15.54
N GLU A 42 3.30 -17.70 -15.73
CA GLU A 42 4.28 -17.78 -14.63
C GLU A 42 4.12 -16.61 -13.64
N LEU A 43 3.92 -15.38 -14.13
CA LEU A 43 3.72 -14.23 -13.26
C LEU A 43 2.40 -14.27 -12.48
N ASN A 44 1.38 -14.94 -13.03
CA ASN A 44 0.08 -15.08 -12.38
C ASN A 44 -0.05 -16.36 -11.54
N ASP A 45 0.95 -17.25 -11.55
CA ASP A 45 0.93 -18.46 -10.74
C ASP A 45 1.06 -18.11 -9.25
N PRO A 46 0.05 -18.45 -8.41
CA PRO A 46 0.14 -18.24 -6.97
C PRO A 46 1.35 -18.90 -6.32
N LYS A 47 1.87 -20.00 -6.89
CA LYS A 47 3.08 -20.68 -6.38
C LYS A 47 4.34 -19.82 -6.53
N ASN A 48 4.48 -19.13 -7.66
CA ASN A 48 5.64 -18.27 -7.91
C ASN A 48 5.64 -17.06 -6.98
N ARG A 49 4.45 -16.50 -6.71
CA ARG A 49 4.31 -15.46 -5.70
C ARG A 49 4.69 -15.95 -4.31
N GLU A 50 4.23 -17.13 -3.92
CA GLU A 50 4.57 -17.71 -2.62
C GLU A 50 6.08 -17.98 -2.50
N LEU A 51 6.71 -18.53 -3.55
CA LEU A 51 8.16 -18.74 -3.58
C LEU A 51 8.92 -17.42 -3.43
N TYR A 52 8.53 -16.39 -4.19
CA TYR A 52 9.12 -15.06 -4.08
C TYR A 52 8.97 -14.48 -2.66
N GLU A 53 7.79 -14.60 -2.05
CA GLU A 53 7.58 -14.14 -0.67
C GLU A 53 8.44 -14.92 0.33
N GLN A 54 8.64 -16.22 0.13
CA GLN A 54 9.52 -17.07 0.97
C GLN A 54 10.99 -16.67 0.82
N GLU A 55 11.47 -16.42 -0.40
CA GLU A 55 12.85 -15.98 -0.67
C GLU A 55 13.13 -14.63 0.01
N ILE A 56 12.22 -13.67 -0.11
CA ILE A 56 12.37 -12.36 0.55
C ILE A 56 12.37 -12.51 2.07
N ARG A 57 11.50 -13.36 2.65
CA ARG A 57 11.51 -13.64 4.09
C ARG A 57 12.85 -14.23 4.53
N ALA A 58 13.39 -15.19 3.80
CA ALA A 58 14.67 -15.81 4.15
C ALA A 58 15.82 -14.78 4.12
N VAL A 59 15.86 -13.91 3.11
CA VAL A 59 16.89 -12.86 2.99
C VAL A 59 16.78 -11.84 4.13
N GLU A 60 15.57 -11.41 4.49
CA GLU A 60 15.36 -10.43 5.56
C GLU A 60 15.54 -11.04 6.96
N GLU A 61 15.23 -12.33 7.12
CA GLU A 61 15.53 -13.09 8.34
C GLU A 61 17.04 -13.21 8.59
N GLN A 62 17.84 -13.44 7.54
CA GLN A 62 19.30 -13.38 7.62
C GLN A 62 19.80 -11.99 8.06
N ARG A 63 19.02 -10.94 7.81
CA ARG A 63 19.28 -9.56 8.27
C ARG A 63 18.69 -9.25 9.65
N GLY A 64 18.15 -10.25 10.35
CA GLY A 64 17.58 -10.13 11.69
C GLY A 64 16.22 -9.44 11.76
N SER A 65 15.50 -9.35 10.63
CA SER A 65 14.17 -8.74 10.56
C SER A 65 13.11 -9.80 10.26
N ASP A 66 12.03 -9.79 11.01
CA ASP A 66 10.80 -10.52 10.66
C ASP A 66 10.00 -9.69 9.65
N VAL A 67 9.57 -10.34 8.57
CA VAL A 67 8.90 -9.69 7.44
C VAL A 67 7.51 -10.25 7.26
N THR A 68 6.52 -9.35 7.38
CA THR A 68 5.12 -9.65 7.07
C THR A 68 4.73 -8.96 5.78
N PHE A 69 4.24 -9.75 4.81
CA PHE A 69 3.66 -9.22 3.59
C PHE A 69 2.21 -8.80 3.83
N ILE A 70 1.92 -7.54 3.50
CA ILE A 70 0.60 -6.96 3.53
C ILE A 70 0.07 -6.89 2.10
N HIS A 71 -1.00 -7.64 1.87
CA HIS A 71 -1.76 -7.61 0.63
C HIS A 71 -3.00 -6.75 0.85
N PRO A 72 -3.06 -5.53 0.31
CA PRO A 72 -4.17 -4.63 0.57
C PRO A 72 -5.45 -5.16 -0.07
N LYS A 73 -6.52 -5.30 0.72
CA LYS A 73 -7.87 -5.55 0.24
C LYS A 73 -8.55 -4.20 -0.07
N PRO A 74 -8.98 -3.96 -1.32
CA PRO A 74 -9.61 -2.71 -1.73
C PRO A 74 -10.82 -2.28 -0.88
N GLY A 75 -10.84 -1.01 -0.47
CA GLY A 75 -11.94 -0.37 0.22
C GLY A 75 -12.58 0.73 -0.62
N HIS A 76 -12.02 1.94 -0.56
CA HIS A 76 -12.45 3.09 -1.36
C HIS A 76 -11.29 4.03 -1.68
N VAL A 77 -11.52 4.96 -2.62
CA VAL A 77 -10.49 5.90 -3.08
C VAL A 77 -10.90 7.34 -2.81
N LEU A 78 -9.98 8.12 -2.27
CA LEU A 78 -10.08 9.57 -2.20
C LEU A 78 -9.27 10.19 -3.33
N LYS A 79 -9.81 11.26 -3.91
CA LYS A 79 -9.13 12.09 -4.91
C LYS A 79 -8.95 13.50 -4.35
N THR A 80 -7.75 14.04 -4.47
CA THR A 80 -7.39 15.41 -4.08
C THR A 80 -6.31 15.94 -5.02
N THR A 81 -5.69 17.08 -4.69
CA THR A 81 -4.50 17.60 -5.35
C THR A 81 -3.37 17.80 -4.35
N ILE A 82 -2.14 17.57 -4.80
CA ILE A 82 -0.92 17.88 -4.05
C ILE A 82 -0.43 19.25 -4.47
N ASN A 83 -0.14 20.13 -3.49
CA ASN A 83 0.44 21.46 -3.70
C ASN A 83 -0.30 22.29 -4.76
N SER A 84 -1.62 22.08 -4.89
CA SER A 84 -2.50 22.70 -5.89
C SER A 84 -2.10 22.52 -7.36
N LYS A 85 -1.29 21.51 -7.68
CA LYS A 85 -0.79 21.26 -9.06
C LYS A 85 -1.21 19.92 -9.60
N ASN A 86 -0.83 18.83 -8.93
CA ASN A 86 -0.95 17.48 -9.47
C ASN A 86 -2.10 16.73 -8.81
N LYS A 87 -2.83 15.93 -9.60
CA LYS A 87 -3.89 15.05 -9.09
C LYS A 87 -3.25 13.98 -8.20
N CYS A 88 -3.91 13.71 -7.08
CA CYS A 88 -3.48 12.75 -6.09
C CYS A 88 -4.64 11.82 -5.74
N PHE A 89 -4.33 10.54 -5.55
CA PHE A 89 -5.27 9.52 -5.12
C PHE A 89 -4.77 8.87 -3.85
N ILE A 90 -5.68 8.62 -2.91
CA ILE A 90 -5.39 7.89 -1.68
C ILE A 90 -6.31 6.67 -1.65
N ASN A 91 -5.73 5.49 -1.76
CA ASN A 91 -6.43 4.22 -1.63
C ASN A 91 -6.56 3.88 -0.14
N ILE A 92 -7.79 3.80 0.35
CA ILE A 92 -8.09 3.29 1.68
C ILE A 92 -8.37 1.80 1.55
N ALA A 93 -7.44 0.99 2.04
CA ALA A 93 -7.48 -0.46 1.95
C ALA A 93 -7.42 -1.11 3.34
N THR A 94 -7.58 -2.44 3.36
CA THR A 94 -7.60 -3.21 4.60
C THR A 94 -6.69 -4.41 4.57
N ASN A 95 -6.13 -4.81 5.71
CA ASN A 95 -5.41 -6.07 5.86
C ASN A 95 -5.41 -6.54 7.32
N GLU A 96 -5.59 -7.85 7.53
CA GLU A 96 -5.71 -8.47 8.87
C GLU A 96 -4.46 -8.31 9.75
N HIS A 97 -3.29 -8.10 9.15
CA HIS A 97 -2.04 -7.91 9.89
C HIS A 97 -1.87 -6.49 10.45
N VAL A 98 -2.76 -5.56 10.09
CA VAL A 98 -2.78 -4.21 10.68
C VAL A 98 -3.54 -4.23 12.00
N GLU A 99 -2.96 -3.58 13.01
CA GLU A 99 -3.51 -3.54 14.36
C GLU A 99 -4.89 -2.87 14.41
N LYS A 100 -5.74 -3.38 15.31
CA LYS A 100 -7.14 -2.96 15.46
C LYS A 100 -7.25 -1.54 16.03
N PRO A 101 -8.35 -0.82 15.78
CA PRO A 101 -8.54 0.50 16.36
C PRO A 101 -8.76 0.36 17.87
N SER A 102 -8.21 1.29 18.64
CA SER A 102 -8.42 1.37 20.09
C SER A 102 -8.84 2.78 20.50
N TYR A 103 -9.45 2.93 21.67
CA TYR A 103 -9.84 4.24 22.17
C TYR A 103 -9.63 4.36 23.68
N ASN A 104 -9.36 5.59 24.11
CA ASN A 104 -9.31 5.97 25.51
C ASN A 104 -10.39 7.02 25.79
N LYS A 105 -11.09 6.88 26.91
CA LYS A 105 -12.06 7.88 27.36
C LYS A 105 -11.28 9.05 27.96
N MET A 106 -11.59 10.26 27.51
CA MET A 106 -10.96 11.49 27.99
C MET A 106 -12.03 12.36 28.63
N THR A 107 -11.69 13.03 29.73
CA THR A 107 -12.50 14.11 30.30
C THR A 107 -11.75 15.40 30.07
N GLU A 108 -12.30 16.31 29.27
CA GLU A 108 -11.73 17.65 29.08
C GLU A 108 -11.80 18.44 30.39
N THR A 109 -10.92 19.44 30.55
CA THR A 109 -10.93 20.41 31.67
C THR A 109 -12.28 21.11 31.86
N ASN A 110 -13.10 21.14 30.81
CA ASN A 110 -14.40 21.81 30.79
C ASN A 110 -15.54 20.85 31.22
N GLY A 111 -15.21 19.64 31.71
CA GLY A 111 -16.16 18.61 32.12
C GLY A 111 -16.81 17.82 30.97
N LYS A 112 -16.46 18.12 29.71
CA LYS A 112 -16.95 17.37 28.55
C LYS A 112 -16.24 16.03 28.43
N GLN A 113 -17.03 14.97 28.29
CA GLN A 113 -16.52 13.63 28.01
C GLN A 113 -16.28 13.47 26.51
N GLY A 114 -15.08 13.02 26.15
CA GLY A 114 -14.65 12.72 24.79
C GLY A 114 -14.02 11.34 24.69
N VAL A 115 -13.73 10.92 23.45
CA VAL A 115 -12.97 9.70 23.16
C VAL A 115 -11.81 10.05 22.27
N GLN A 116 -10.61 9.61 22.64
CA GLN A 116 -9.43 9.69 21.81
C GLN A 116 -9.24 8.33 21.14
N TRP A 117 -9.29 8.32 19.80
CA TRP A 117 -9.07 7.13 19.00
C TRP A 117 -7.61 6.99 18.60
N SER A 118 -7.12 5.76 18.59
CA SER A 118 -5.88 5.35 17.93
C SER A 118 -6.25 4.49 16.73
N LEU A 119 -5.78 4.89 15.55
CA LEU A 119 -6.06 4.21 14.28
C LEU A 119 -4.75 3.73 13.64
N PRO A 120 -4.21 2.58 14.08
CA PRO A 120 -3.04 1.99 13.46
C PRO A 120 -3.27 1.73 11.97
N HIS A 121 -2.28 2.07 11.16
CA HIS A 121 -2.31 1.90 9.71
C HIS A 121 -0.90 1.75 9.15
N CYS A 122 -0.85 1.22 7.93
CA CYS A 122 0.38 1.13 7.15
C CYS A 122 0.28 2.05 5.94
N LEU A 123 1.40 2.66 5.59
CA LEU A 123 1.50 3.53 4.44
C LEU A 123 2.49 2.91 3.44
N ALA A 124 1.99 2.54 2.27
CA ALA A 124 2.84 2.10 1.18
C ALA A 124 3.60 3.30 0.58
N GLY A 125 4.71 3.01 -0.12
CA GLY A 125 5.42 4.04 -0.89
C GLY A 125 4.54 4.64 -2.00
N PRO A 126 4.83 5.87 -2.46
CA PRO A 126 4.06 6.51 -3.52
C PRO A 126 4.17 5.73 -4.82
N HIS A 127 3.08 5.72 -5.57
CA HIS A 127 2.99 5.13 -6.90
C HIS A 127 2.71 6.22 -7.93
N GLU A 128 3.54 6.29 -8.96
CA GLU A 128 3.23 7.09 -10.14
C GLU A 128 2.21 6.34 -11.01
N ASP A 129 1.18 7.05 -11.44
CA ASP A 129 0.09 6.51 -12.23
C ASP A 129 -0.41 7.59 -13.21
N VAL A 130 -1.29 7.22 -14.13
CA VAL A 130 -1.98 8.15 -15.02
C VAL A 130 -3.47 8.17 -14.70
N ASP A 131 -4.08 9.34 -14.84
CA ASP A 131 -5.52 9.45 -14.74
C ASP A 131 -6.21 9.10 -16.07
N HIS A 132 -7.54 9.21 -16.13
CA HIS A 132 -8.32 8.96 -17.35
C HIS A 132 -8.01 9.92 -18.51
N GLU A 133 -7.33 11.04 -18.25
CA GLU A 133 -6.90 12.00 -19.27
C GLU A 133 -5.41 11.80 -19.64
N SER A 134 -4.81 10.65 -19.25
CA SER A 134 -3.40 10.33 -19.42
C SER A 134 -2.44 11.35 -18.77
N LYS A 135 -2.90 12.06 -17.74
CA LYS A 135 -2.07 13.01 -16.99
C LYS A 135 -1.40 12.31 -15.81
N PRO A 136 -0.12 12.60 -15.54
CA PRO A 136 0.58 12.06 -14.38
C PRO A 136 -0.14 12.40 -13.07
N CYS A 137 -0.23 11.40 -12.19
CA CYS A 137 -0.80 11.53 -10.86
C CYS A 137 -0.06 10.62 -9.87
N THR A 138 -0.15 10.95 -8.59
CA THR A 138 0.46 10.16 -7.53
C THR A 138 -0.62 9.46 -6.74
N THR A 139 -0.41 8.18 -6.46
CA THR A 139 -1.30 7.34 -5.66
C THR A 139 -0.59 6.87 -4.40
N TYR A 140 -1.30 6.91 -3.27
CA TYR A 140 -0.82 6.42 -1.98
C TYR A 140 -1.77 5.36 -1.44
N ASP A 141 -1.22 4.28 -0.90
CA ASP A 141 -2.03 3.22 -0.29
C ASP A 141 -1.91 3.30 1.23
N VAL A 142 -3.05 3.54 1.88
CA VAL A 142 -3.17 3.54 3.34
C VAL A 142 -4.01 2.34 3.75
N ILE A 143 -3.37 1.42 4.48
CA ILE A 143 -3.94 0.12 4.85
C ILE A 143 -4.30 0.14 6.35
N PHE A 144 -5.58 -0.03 6.65
CA PHE A 144 -6.10 -0.15 8.01
C PHE A 144 -6.44 -1.60 8.36
N SER A 145 -6.77 -1.87 9.62
CA SER A 145 -7.42 -3.13 10.01
C SER A 145 -8.84 -3.21 9.40
N PRO A 146 -9.31 -4.41 8.98
CA PRO A 146 -10.70 -4.62 8.57
C PRO A 146 -11.72 -4.19 9.63
N ASP A 147 -11.38 -4.29 10.92
CA ASP A 147 -12.24 -3.82 12.02
C ASP A 147 -12.42 -2.30 12.01
N THR A 148 -11.35 -1.54 11.74
CA THR A 148 -11.41 -0.08 11.55
C THR A 148 -12.36 0.26 10.42
N TYR A 149 -12.21 -0.41 9.28
CA TYR A 149 -13.01 -0.13 8.10
C TYR A 149 -14.49 -0.49 8.29
N ARG A 150 -14.79 -1.66 8.88
CA ARG A 150 -16.15 -2.08 9.19
C ARG A 150 -16.86 -1.11 10.14
N MET A 151 -16.15 -0.59 11.13
CA MET A 151 -16.71 0.44 12.03
C MET A 151 -16.98 1.75 11.28
N ALA A 152 -16.10 2.13 10.34
CA ALA A 152 -16.29 3.31 9.50
C ALA A 152 -17.50 3.19 8.56
N GLU A 153 -17.80 2.01 8.03
CA GLU A 153 -18.95 1.79 7.13
C GLU A 153 -20.29 2.14 7.78
N THR A 154 -20.40 2.01 9.11
CA THR A 154 -21.64 2.27 9.86
C THR A 154 -21.64 3.63 10.57
N ASN A 155 -20.51 4.33 10.61
CA ASN A 155 -20.34 5.59 11.34
C ASN A 155 -19.60 6.64 10.49
N ALA A 156 -20.35 7.56 9.91
CA ALA A 156 -19.81 8.61 9.04
C ALA A 156 -18.78 9.53 9.72
N LYS A 157 -18.92 9.81 11.03
CA LYS A 157 -17.92 10.60 11.78
C LYS A 157 -16.61 9.82 11.93
N PHE A 158 -16.72 8.51 12.15
CA PHE A 158 -15.55 7.65 12.24
C PHE A 158 -14.91 7.43 10.86
N MET A 159 -15.69 7.29 9.79
CA MET A 159 -15.17 7.27 8.41
C MET A 159 -14.37 8.53 8.11
N LYS A 160 -14.89 9.71 8.46
CA LYS A 160 -14.16 10.97 8.30
C LYS A 160 -12.84 10.95 9.08
N MET A 161 -12.83 10.43 10.31
CA MET A 161 -11.60 10.29 11.11
C MET A 161 -10.58 9.35 10.45
N VAL A 162 -11.02 8.24 9.85
CA VAL A 162 -10.17 7.33 9.07
C VAL A 162 -9.59 8.03 7.85
N GLU A 163 -10.43 8.73 7.08
CA GLU A 163 -10.03 9.51 5.90
C GLU A 163 -9.04 10.63 6.28
N ASP A 164 -9.30 11.38 7.35
CA ASP A 164 -8.42 12.43 7.87
C ASP A 164 -7.08 11.85 8.35
N SER A 165 -7.09 10.73 9.08
CA SER A 165 -5.86 10.05 9.54
C SER A 165 -5.00 9.55 8.38
N ALA A 166 -5.63 9.07 7.30
CA ALA A 166 -4.94 8.63 6.10
C ALA A 166 -4.24 9.81 5.39
N LEU A 167 -4.95 10.94 5.26
CA LEU A 167 -4.40 12.15 4.67
C LEU A 167 -3.26 12.73 5.52
N ASP A 168 -3.43 12.77 6.85
CA ASP A 168 -2.39 13.22 7.79
C ASP A 168 -1.12 12.37 7.65
N SER A 169 -1.27 11.05 7.54
CA SER A 169 -0.15 10.12 7.35
C SER A 169 0.63 10.39 6.06
N VAL A 170 -0.08 10.62 4.95
CA VAL A 170 0.53 10.96 3.67
C VAL A 170 1.30 12.29 3.75
N GLU A 171 0.68 13.34 4.31
CA GLU A 171 1.32 14.64 4.44
C GLU A 171 2.57 14.59 5.33
N ASN A 172 2.50 13.90 6.46
CA ASN A 172 3.58 13.79 7.43
C ASN A 172 4.76 12.96 6.89
N ASN A 173 4.49 11.81 6.29
CA ASN A 173 5.54 10.87 5.88
C ASN A 173 6.23 11.28 4.58
N PHE A 174 5.52 11.97 3.68
CA PHE A 174 6.06 12.41 2.39
C PHE A 174 6.33 13.90 2.31
N HIS A 175 6.13 14.64 3.40
CA HIS A 175 6.37 16.09 3.50
C HIS A 175 5.68 16.88 2.38
N CYS A 176 4.43 16.50 2.06
CA CYS A 176 3.63 17.15 1.03
C CYS A 176 2.36 17.78 1.63
N LYS A 177 1.71 18.67 0.88
CA LYS A 177 0.44 19.29 1.30
C LYS A 177 -0.70 18.90 0.37
N LEU A 178 -1.73 18.25 0.91
CA LEU A 178 -2.94 17.87 0.21
C LEU A 178 -3.99 18.97 0.35
N ASP A 179 -4.78 19.21 -0.69
CA ASP A 179 -5.88 20.16 -0.63
C ASP A 179 -7.12 19.53 0.02
N ARG A 180 -7.25 19.75 1.33
CA ARG A 180 -8.36 19.27 2.16
C ARG A 180 -9.73 19.80 1.71
N ASN A 181 -9.79 20.91 0.96
CA ASN A 181 -11.07 21.49 0.52
C ASN A 181 -11.63 20.83 -0.74
N ASN A 182 -10.82 20.07 -1.47
CA ASN A 182 -11.21 19.50 -2.77
C ASN A 182 -11.31 17.97 -2.77
N ILE A 183 -11.31 17.36 -1.58
CA ILE A 183 -11.37 15.90 -1.42
C ILE A 183 -12.69 15.37 -2.01
N LYS A 184 -12.56 14.37 -2.88
CA LYS A 184 -13.69 13.68 -3.50
C LYS A 184 -13.54 12.18 -3.34
N LYS A 185 -14.55 11.53 -2.75
CA LYS A 185 -14.65 10.08 -2.71
C LYS A 185 -15.08 9.55 -4.09
N LEU A 186 -14.31 8.63 -4.65
CA LEU A 186 -14.61 8.02 -5.95
C LEU A 186 -15.47 6.76 -5.79
N LYS A 187 -16.12 6.35 -6.88
CA LYS A 187 -16.94 5.12 -6.92
C LYS A 187 -16.09 3.83 -7.03
N MET A 188 -14.84 3.95 -7.43
CA MET A 188 -13.90 2.82 -7.51
C MET A 188 -13.36 2.45 -6.13
N LYS A 189 -12.99 1.17 -5.95
CA LYS A 189 -12.47 0.65 -4.68
C LYS A 189 -10.96 0.80 -4.51
N PHE A 190 -10.24 0.92 -5.61
CA PHE A 190 -8.78 1.06 -5.64
C PHE A 190 -8.34 1.69 -6.96
N LYS A 191 -7.36 2.60 -6.92
CA LYS A 191 -6.68 3.15 -8.09
C LYS A 191 -5.44 2.31 -8.36
N GLY A 192 -5.34 1.75 -9.57
CA GLY A 192 -4.25 0.87 -9.97
C GLY A 192 -4.46 -0.58 -9.52
N VAL A 193 -3.40 -1.38 -9.61
CA VAL A 193 -3.38 -2.77 -9.15
C VAL A 193 -2.82 -2.81 -7.72
N PRO A 194 -3.51 -3.42 -6.74
CA PRO A 194 -3.00 -3.56 -5.39
C PRO A 194 -1.67 -4.32 -5.37
N LYS A 195 -0.63 -3.70 -4.79
CA LYS A 195 0.69 -4.30 -4.65
C LYS A 195 0.95 -4.69 -3.19
N ALA A 196 1.67 -5.78 -3.00
CA ALA A 196 2.09 -6.21 -1.68
C ALA A 196 3.06 -5.18 -1.07
N THR A 197 2.87 -4.82 0.20
CA THR A 197 3.78 -3.99 0.97
C THR A 197 4.41 -4.81 2.10
N ILE A 198 5.66 -4.53 2.44
CA ILE A 198 6.40 -5.25 3.49
C ILE A 198 6.43 -4.43 4.79
N ILE A 199 5.97 -5.02 5.90
CA ILE A 199 6.31 -4.54 7.24
C ILE A 199 7.53 -5.30 7.73
N ARG A 200 8.53 -4.55 8.22
CA ARG A 200 9.70 -5.09 8.91
C ARG A 200 9.54 -4.88 10.42
N LYS A 201 9.66 -5.95 11.19
CA LYS A 201 9.81 -5.89 12.64
C LYS A 201 11.20 -6.41 12.99
N LYS A 202 11.98 -5.64 13.75
CA LYS A 202 13.25 -6.15 14.29
C LYS A 202 12.92 -7.28 15.26
N LYS A 203 13.62 -8.42 15.15
CA LYS A 203 13.50 -9.46 16.17
C LYS A 203 14.11 -8.94 17.47
N GLU A 204 13.36 -8.97 18.56
CA GLU A 204 13.88 -8.78 19.91
C GLU A 204 14.69 -10.03 20.30
N ASN A 205 15.91 -10.16 19.79
CA ASN A 205 16.91 -11.11 20.30
C ASN A 205 18.30 -10.62 19.91
N GLN A 206 18.89 -9.83 20.82
CA GLN A 206 20.34 -9.62 21.09
C GLN A 206 20.58 -8.27 21.84
N GLN A 207 19.81 -7.99 22.88
CA GLN A 207 20.20 -7.01 23.92
C GLN A 207 20.10 -7.57 25.36
N GLN A 208 19.86 -8.88 25.50
CA GLN A 208 19.85 -9.56 26.80
C GLN A 208 21.10 -10.42 27.06
N GLU A 209 21.93 -10.74 26.07
CA GLU A 209 23.19 -11.46 26.31
C GLU A 209 24.34 -10.53 26.75
N THR A 210 24.44 -9.31 26.23
CA THR A 210 25.52 -8.39 26.63
C THR A 210 25.37 -7.78 28.02
N LYS A 211 24.16 -7.74 28.60
CA LYS A 211 23.96 -7.25 29.98
C LYS A 211 24.23 -8.32 31.03
N ASN A 212 23.98 -9.58 30.72
CA ASN A 212 24.20 -10.68 31.66
C ASN A 212 25.67 -11.08 31.79
N ASP A 213 26.48 -10.87 30.74
CA ASP A 213 27.92 -11.10 30.81
C ASP A 213 28.64 -10.00 31.60
N THR A 214 28.20 -8.74 31.47
CA THR A 214 28.80 -7.62 32.20
C THR A 214 28.46 -7.65 33.71
N GLU A 215 27.25 -8.09 34.09
CA GLU A 215 26.87 -8.21 35.52
C GLU A 215 27.46 -9.45 36.22
N ASN A 216 27.81 -10.51 35.48
CA ASN A 216 28.43 -11.70 36.06
C ASN A 216 29.95 -11.54 36.28
N GLU A 217 30.65 -10.76 35.45
CA GLU A 217 32.08 -10.45 35.68
C GLU A 217 32.27 -9.50 36.88
N LEU A 218 31.39 -8.52 37.08
CA LEU A 218 31.46 -7.57 38.21
C LEU A 218 31.09 -8.17 39.58
N LYS A 219 30.51 -9.37 39.63
CA LYS A 219 30.18 -10.09 40.87
C LYS A 219 31.22 -11.14 41.28
N GLN A 220 32.19 -11.45 40.42
CA GLN A 220 33.30 -12.35 40.75
C GLN A 220 34.55 -11.63 41.28
N GLU A 221 34.58 -10.29 41.26
CA GLU A 221 35.67 -9.48 41.82
C GLU A 221 35.30 -8.75 43.14
N ARG A 222 34.33 -9.25 43.90
CA ARG A 222 34.04 -8.77 45.28
C ARG A 222 34.07 -9.90 46.30
#